data_AF-A0A3Q9KGT0-F1
#
_entry.id   AF-A0A3Q9KGT0-F1
#
_cell.length_a   1.000
_cell.length_b   1.000
_cell.length_c   1.000
_cell.angle_alpha   90.00
_cell.angle_beta   90.00
_cell.angle_gamma   90.00
#
_symmetry.space_group_name_H-M   'P 1'
#
loop_
_entity.id
_entity.type
_entity.pdbx_description
1 polymer ?
#
loop_
_entity_poly.entity_id
_entity_poly.type
_entity_poly.pdbx_seq_one_letter_code
_entity_poly.pdbx_strand_id
1 'polypeptide(L)'
;MTRPYATDEQYERWYMAECCRCGRRRHKAGTWPDGYVCRTCSDRAVRTRGTCPGCGQDRALPGLRPGDGVPICTTCAGFSQTATNPASCWLFPGRRAAQPFHPDHLSALLDEVGVPTAAARGAAIRQQLLELPGPVVADALGYHDKTTSRLIRETGGSWDRYAPGDHGKSLPGSATPSTLDR
;
A
#
# COMPACT_ATOMS: atom_id res chain seq x y z
N MET A 1 14.36 15.16 -24.45
CA MET A 1 13.01 15.76 -24.31
C MET A 1 12.80 16.16 -22.86
N THR A 2 13.11 17.41 -22.51
CA THR A 2 12.93 17.92 -21.14
C THR A 2 11.45 18.17 -20.92
N ARG A 3 10.82 17.48 -19.96
CA ARG A 3 9.45 17.81 -19.55
C ARG A 3 9.47 19.24 -18.98
N PRO A 4 8.75 20.20 -19.58
CA PRO A 4 8.69 21.54 -19.00
C PRO A 4 8.01 21.46 -17.62
N TYR A 5 8.61 22.11 -16.62
CA TYR A 5 7.95 22.31 -15.34
C TYR A 5 6.73 23.23 -15.52
N ALA A 6 5.72 23.06 -14.66
CA ALA A 6 4.56 23.93 -14.67
C ALA A 6 4.98 25.39 -14.38
N THR A 7 4.39 26.36 -15.06
CA THR A 7 4.56 27.77 -14.73
C THR A 7 3.94 28.08 -13.36
N ASP A 8 4.34 29.17 -12.70
CA ASP A 8 3.81 29.53 -11.38
C ASP A 8 2.27 29.66 -11.38
N GLU A 9 1.68 30.24 -12.43
CA GLU A 9 0.22 30.32 -12.59
C GLU A 9 -0.44 28.93 -12.73
N GLN A 10 0.19 28.02 -13.46
CA GLN A 10 -0.28 26.64 -13.60
C GLN A 10 -0.17 25.91 -12.26
N TYR A 11 0.94 26.11 -11.55
CA TYR A 11 1.21 25.52 -10.26
C TYR A 11 0.21 26.03 -9.21
N GLU A 12 -0.07 27.32 -9.16
CA GLU A 12 -1.08 27.88 -8.27
C GLU A 12 -2.47 27.34 -8.57
N ARG A 13 -2.88 27.29 -9.84
CA ARG A 13 -4.19 26.75 -10.23
C ARG A 13 -4.36 25.28 -9.85
N TRP A 14 -3.31 24.49 -10.01
CA TRP A 14 -3.37 23.06 -9.76
C TRP A 14 -3.19 22.72 -8.28
N TYR A 15 -2.27 23.38 -7.59
CA TYR A 15 -1.84 23.00 -6.25
C TYR A 15 -2.28 23.94 -5.14
N MET A 16 -2.79 25.13 -5.41
CA MET A 16 -3.33 26.03 -4.37
C MET A 16 -4.86 26.09 -4.45
N ALA A 17 -5.52 26.10 -3.31
CA ALA A 17 -6.95 26.35 -3.20
C ALA A 17 -7.29 26.93 -1.83
N GLU A 18 -8.52 27.41 -1.67
CA GLU A 18 -9.04 27.88 -0.40
C GLU A 18 -9.50 26.70 0.46
N CYS A 19 -8.90 26.56 1.65
CA CYS A 19 -9.23 25.47 2.54
C CYS A 19 -10.62 25.66 3.16
N CYS A 20 -11.51 24.68 2.98
CA CYS A 20 -12.88 24.72 3.52
C CYS A 20 -12.98 24.79 5.05
N ARG A 21 -11.90 24.49 5.79
CA ARG A 21 -11.87 24.52 7.26
C ARG A 21 -11.35 25.82 7.87
N CYS A 22 -10.44 26.51 7.18
CA CYS A 22 -9.83 27.72 7.73
C CYS A 22 -9.93 28.95 6.81
N GLY A 23 -10.52 28.82 5.62
CA GLY A 23 -10.67 29.90 4.63
C GLY A 23 -9.37 30.40 4.02
N ARG A 24 -8.21 29.77 4.32
CA ARG A 24 -6.91 30.24 3.84
C ARG A 24 -6.49 29.54 2.55
N ARG A 25 -5.90 30.30 1.62
CA ARG A 25 -5.26 29.78 0.40
C ARG A 25 -3.98 29.01 0.77
N ARG A 26 -3.94 27.71 0.48
CA ARG A 26 -2.88 26.76 0.89
C ARG A 26 -2.72 25.62 -0.12
N HIS A 27 -1.59 24.90 -0.05
CA HIS A 27 -1.29 23.74 -0.90
C HIS A 27 -2.22 22.55 -0.69
N LYS A 28 -2.71 22.00 -1.80
CA LYS A 28 -3.71 20.94 -1.84
C LYS A 28 -3.24 19.65 -1.18
N ALA A 29 -3.64 19.41 0.07
CA ALA A 29 -3.33 18.19 0.81
C ALA A 29 -4.33 17.05 0.59
N GLY A 30 -5.62 17.35 0.44
CA GLY A 30 -6.63 16.33 0.13
C GLY A 30 -8.03 16.92 -0.11
N THR A 31 -8.88 16.12 -0.75
CA THR A 31 -10.30 16.44 -0.97
C THR A 31 -11.14 15.66 0.03
N TRP A 32 -11.87 16.38 0.87
CA TRP A 32 -12.80 15.83 1.87
C TRP A 32 -14.24 16.04 1.39
N PRO A 33 -15.24 15.41 2.04
CA PRO A 33 -16.65 15.62 1.72
C PRO A 33 -17.05 17.11 1.77
N ASP A 34 -16.46 17.87 2.70
CA ASP A 34 -16.70 19.31 2.87
C ASP A 34 -15.90 20.19 1.87
N GLY A 35 -15.12 19.59 0.97
CA GLY A 35 -14.25 20.28 0.02
C GLY A 35 -12.75 20.13 0.30
N TYR A 36 -11.96 21.05 -0.26
CA TYR A 36 -10.50 20.99 -0.16
C TYR A 36 -10.00 21.34 1.26
N VAL A 37 -9.15 20.48 1.84
CA VAL A 37 -8.53 20.72 3.16
C VAL A 37 -7.00 20.84 3.09
N CYS A 38 -6.43 21.84 3.75
CA CYS A 38 -4.98 22.00 3.86
C CYS A 38 -4.38 20.99 4.85
N ARG A 39 -3.07 20.73 4.74
CA ARG A 39 -2.38 19.71 5.57
C ARG A 39 -2.54 19.97 7.07
N THR A 40 -2.39 21.22 7.50
CA THR A 40 -2.55 21.59 8.92
C THR A 40 -3.95 21.31 9.45
N CYS A 41 -4.99 21.63 8.67
CA CYS A 41 -6.38 21.37 9.07
C CYS A 41 -6.68 19.86 9.07
N SER A 42 -6.18 19.13 8.08
CA SER A 42 -6.27 17.66 8.05
C SER A 42 -5.59 17.05 9.28
N ASP A 43 -4.34 17.41 9.56
CA ASP A 43 -3.55 16.89 10.69
C ASP A 43 -4.20 17.21 12.05
N ARG A 44 -4.81 18.39 12.20
CA ARG A 44 -5.57 18.75 13.39
C ARG A 44 -6.84 17.90 13.52
N ALA A 45 -7.59 17.76 12.45
CA ALA A 45 -8.87 17.05 12.46
C ALA A 45 -8.71 15.54 12.68
N VAL A 46 -7.66 14.90 12.15
CA VAL A 46 -7.38 13.48 12.44
C VAL A 46 -6.92 13.21 13.88
N ARG A 47 -6.51 14.25 14.62
CA ARG A 47 -6.16 14.16 16.05
C ARG A 47 -7.39 14.26 16.96
N THR A 48 -8.52 14.78 16.47
CA THR A 48 -9.77 14.76 17.23
C THR A 48 -10.23 13.31 17.39
N ARG A 49 -10.37 12.83 18.63
CA ARG A 49 -10.82 11.48 18.96
C ARG A 49 -11.95 11.53 19.98
N GLY A 50 -12.81 10.51 19.96
CA GLY A 50 -13.86 10.30 20.94
C GLY A 50 -15.02 9.51 20.37
N THR A 51 -16.11 9.46 21.14
CA THR A 51 -17.35 8.80 20.74
C THR A 51 -18.03 9.58 19.62
N CYS A 52 -18.22 8.94 18.47
CA CYS A 52 -18.91 9.55 17.33
C CYS A 52 -20.40 9.74 17.66
N PRO A 53 -20.94 10.98 17.63
CA PRO A 53 -22.36 11.20 17.89
C PRO A 53 -23.28 10.73 16.75
N GLY A 54 -22.74 10.19 15.64
CA GLY A 54 -23.53 9.57 14.56
C GLY A 54 -23.69 8.05 14.67
N CYS A 55 -22.67 7.33 15.18
CA CYS A 55 -22.69 5.86 15.26
C CYS A 55 -22.29 5.28 16.62
N GLY A 56 -21.97 6.11 17.61
CA GLY A 56 -21.62 5.70 18.98
C GLY A 56 -20.23 5.08 19.15
N GLN A 57 -19.42 5.02 18.10
CA GLN A 57 -18.12 4.35 18.14
C GLN A 57 -17.01 5.30 18.59
N ASP A 58 -16.09 4.82 19.45
CA ASP A 58 -14.89 5.59 19.84
C ASP A 58 -13.80 5.49 18.76
N ARG A 59 -13.51 6.62 18.10
CA ARG A 59 -12.56 6.69 16.97
C ARG A 59 -12.18 8.14 16.67
N ALA A 60 -11.33 8.32 15.64
CA ALA A 60 -11.04 9.66 15.12
C ALA A 60 -12.30 10.31 14.50
N LEU A 61 -12.50 11.60 14.77
CA LEU A 61 -13.65 12.41 14.34
C LEU A 61 -13.24 13.58 13.41
N PRO A 62 -12.60 13.31 12.25
CA PRO A 62 -12.17 14.37 11.34
C PRO A 62 -13.31 14.97 10.50
N GLY A 63 -14.38 14.20 10.26
CA GLY A 63 -15.51 14.66 9.46
C GLY A 63 -16.37 15.66 10.20
N LEU A 64 -17.11 16.49 9.47
CA LEU A 64 -18.16 17.33 10.05
C LEU A 64 -19.52 16.82 9.62
N ARG A 65 -20.47 16.87 10.54
CA ARG A 65 -21.86 16.60 10.21
C ARG A 65 -22.44 17.80 9.44
N PRO A 66 -23.14 17.55 8.32
CA PRO A 66 -23.84 18.60 7.59
C PRO A 66 -24.88 19.29 8.49
N GLY A 67 -24.89 20.63 8.49
CA GLY A 67 -25.84 21.45 9.26
C GLY A 67 -25.24 22.03 10.54
N ASP A 68 -24.84 21.18 11.49
CA ASP A 68 -24.36 21.62 12.83
C ASP A 68 -22.83 21.73 12.92
N GLY A 69 -22.08 21.15 11.99
CA GLY A 69 -20.62 21.18 12.00
C GLY A 69 -20.00 20.41 13.16
N VAL A 70 -20.74 19.47 13.77
CA VAL A 70 -20.23 18.66 14.88
C VAL A 70 -19.21 17.64 14.35
N PRO A 71 -18.05 17.45 15.03
CA PRO A 71 -17.08 16.41 14.65
C PRO A 71 -17.69 15.01 14.70
N ILE A 72 -17.57 14.29 13.58
CA ILE A 72 -18.05 12.91 13.41
C ILE A 72 -16.97 12.06 12.74
N CYS A 73 -17.12 10.75 12.84
CA CYS A 73 -16.16 9.83 12.24
C CYS A 73 -16.19 9.86 10.70
N THR A 74 -15.11 9.37 10.09
CA THR A 74 -14.97 9.33 8.63
C THR A 74 -16.11 8.55 7.94
N THR A 75 -16.61 7.49 8.56
CA THR A 75 -17.75 6.72 8.04
C THR A 75 -19.04 7.55 8.03
N CYS A 76 -19.41 8.17 9.15
CA CYS A 76 -20.62 8.99 9.24
C CYS A 76 -20.55 10.24 8.34
N ALA A 77 -19.35 10.77 8.10
CA ALA A 77 -19.16 11.90 7.19
C ALA A 77 -19.07 11.49 5.71
N GLY A 78 -19.17 10.19 5.37
CA GLY A 78 -19.14 9.74 3.97
C GLY A 78 -17.76 9.80 3.31
N PHE A 79 -16.67 9.65 4.07
CA PHE A 79 -15.34 9.54 3.49
C PHE A 79 -15.22 8.23 2.71
N SER A 80 -15.03 8.34 1.39
CA SER A 80 -14.86 7.20 0.48
C SER A 80 -13.62 6.33 0.75
N GLN A 81 -12.66 6.83 1.56
CA GLN A 81 -11.34 6.21 1.79
C GLN A 81 -11.16 5.52 3.15
N THR A 82 -12.24 5.22 3.88
CA THR A 82 -12.11 4.54 5.18
C THR A 82 -12.01 3.01 5.00
N ALA A 83 -11.09 2.35 5.73
CA ALA A 83 -10.94 0.88 5.84
C ALA A 83 -12.19 0.11 6.30
N THR A 84 -13.28 0.82 6.55
CA THR A 84 -14.58 0.30 6.94
C THR A 84 -15.63 0.93 6.02
N ASN A 85 -15.39 0.91 4.71
CA ASN A 85 -16.43 1.24 3.74
C ASN A 85 -17.13 -0.07 3.34
N PRO A 86 -18.30 -0.41 3.91
CA PRO A 86 -19.02 -1.63 3.54
C PRO A 86 -19.48 -1.63 2.07
N ALA A 87 -19.45 -0.47 1.38
CA ALA A 87 -19.75 -0.37 -0.04
C ALA A 87 -18.51 -0.53 -0.94
N SER A 88 -17.30 -0.71 -0.39
CA SER A 88 -16.12 -0.95 -1.23
C SER A 88 -16.04 -2.41 -1.63
N CYS A 89 -15.80 -2.69 -2.91
CA CYS A 89 -15.54 -4.03 -3.42
C CYS A 89 -14.16 -4.58 -3.01
N TRP A 90 -13.31 -3.77 -2.37
CA TRP A 90 -11.96 -4.15 -1.96
C TRP A 90 -11.97 -4.75 -0.55
N LEU A 91 -11.37 -5.94 -0.42
CA LEU A 91 -11.19 -6.65 0.85
C LEU A 91 -10.44 -5.82 1.91
N PHE A 92 -9.51 -4.96 1.47
CA PHE A 92 -8.77 -4.02 2.31
C PHE A 92 -8.95 -2.59 1.78
N PRO A 93 -9.91 -1.81 2.32
CA PRO A 93 -10.17 -0.46 1.84
C PRO A 93 -9.08 0.50 2.36
N GLY A 94 -7.98 0.63 1.65
CA GLY A 94 -6.93 1.60 2.00
C GLY A 94 -7.21 2.99 1.42
N ARG A 95 -6.55 4.03 1.97
CA ARG A 95 -6.40 5.35 1.31
C ARG A 95 -5.85 5.25 -0.13
N ARG A 96 -5.20 4.14 -0.44
CA ARG A 96 -4.57 3.80 -1.72
C ARG A 96 -4.90 2.35 -2.10
N ALA A 97 -6.19 2.00 -2.12
CA ALA A 97 -6.60 0.69 -2.62
C ALA A 97 -6.05 0.48 -4.05
N ALA A 98 -5.39 -0.66 -4.27
CA ALA A 98 -4.73 -1.02 -5.52
C ALA A 98 -3.56 -0.11 -5.99
N GLN A 99 -3.07 0.84 -5.17
CA GLN A 99 -1.83 1.56 -5.51
C GLN A 99 -0.64 1.03 -4.70
N PRO A 100 0.52 0.82 -5.33
CA PRO A 100 1.72 0.41 -4.62
C PRO A 100 2.12 1.46 -3.57
N PHE A 101 2.46 1.00 -2.36
CA PHE A 101 3.25 1.79 -1.43
C PHE A 101 4.72 1.71 -1.84
N HIS A 102 5.48 2.78 -1.60
CA HIS A 102 6.93 2.70 -1.73
C HIS A 102 7.45 1.64 -0.74
N PRO A 103 8.31 0.70 -1.16
CA PRO A 103 8.75 -0.43 -0.33
C PRO A 103 9.41 0.02 0.98
N ASP A 104 10.15 1.14 0.96
CA ASP A 104 10.77 1.70 2.16
C ASP A 104 9.73 2.18 3.18
N HIS A 105 8.65 2.80 2.70
CA HIS A 105 7.60 3.30 3.57
C HIS A 105 6.80 2.16 4.20
N LEU A 106 6.55 1.09 3.44
CA LEU A 106 5.91 -0.12 3.98
C LEU A 106 6.81 -0.80 5.01
N SER A 107 8.12 -0.85 4.76
CA SER A 107 9.09 -1.45 5.68
C SER A 107 9.13 -0.71 7.02
N ALA A 108 9.16 0.63 6.99
CA ALA A 108 9.11 1.44 8.20
C ALA A 108 7.85 1.19 9.04
N LEU A 109 6.68 1.06 8.39
CA LEU A 109 5.43 0.76 9.08
C LEU A 109 5.41 -0.65 9.70
N LEU A 110 6.06 -1.62 9.05
CA LEU A 110 6.18 -2.98 9.56
C LEU A 110 7.16 -3.06 10.74
N ASP A 111 8.23 -2.29 10.71
CA ASP A 111 9.17 -2.15 11.83
C ASP A 111 8.48 -1.54 13.07
N GLU A 112 7.59 -0.55 12.89
CA GLU A 112 6.80 0.05 13.97
C GLU A 112 5.91 -0.99 14.72
N VAL A 113 5.46 -2.04 14.03
CA VAL A 113 4.68 -3.14 14.64
C VAL A 113 5.55 -4.33 15.05
N GLY A 114 6.88 -4.19 15.00
CA GLY A 114 7.83 -5.21 15.45
C GLY A 114 8.10 -6.31 14.42
N VAL A 115 7.83 -6.08 13.14
CA VAL A 115 8.11 -7.03 12.05
C VAL A 115 9.32 -6.54 11.24
N PRO A 116 10.55 -6.99 11.56
CA PRO A 116 11.76 -6.50 10.92
C PRO A 116 11.91 -7.09 9.51
N THR A 117 11.40 -6.42 8.47
CA THR A 117 11.19 -7.02 7.14
C THR A 117 12.46 -7.59 6.51
N ALA A 118 13.59 -6.86 6.59
CA ALA A 118 14.85 -7.31 6.01
C ALA A 118 15.43 -8.54 6.76
N ALA A 119 15.42 -8.51 8.10
CA ALA A 119 15.91 -9.61 8.91
C ALA A 119 14.98 -10.83 8.81
N ALA A 120 13.67 -10.62 8.89
CA ALA A 120 12.64 -11.65 8.77
C ALA A 120 12.70 -12.34 7.39
N ARG A 121 12.89 -11.57 6.31
CA ARG A 121 13.05 -12.14 4.97
C ARG A 121 14.29 -13.02 4.85
N GLY A 122 15.43 -12.55 5.38
CA GLY A 122 16.65 -13.35 5.41
C GLY A 122 16.50 -14.63 6.23
N ALA A 123 15.84 -14.57 7.38
CA ALA A 123 15.57 -15.72 8.23
C ALA A 123 14.60 -16.72 7.57
N ALA A 124 13.52 -16.22 6.95
CA ALA A 124 12.53 -17.04 6.27
C ALA A 124 13.14 -17.84 5.12
N ILE A 125 13.98 -17.22 4.29
CA ILE A 125 14.63 -17.92 3.17
C ILE A 125 15.60 -18.98 3.69
N ARG A 126 16.41 -18.66 4.71
CA ARG A 126 17.31 -19.67 5.32
C ARG A 126 16.52 -20.85 5.89
N GLN A 127 15.40 -20.58 6.56
CA GLN A 127 14.53 -21.63 7.08
C GLN A 127 13.92 -22.48 5.97
N GLN A 128 13.43 -21.86 4.88
CA GLN A 128 12.87 -22.60 3.75
C GLN A 128 13.92 -23.48 3.07
N LEU A 129 15.18 -23.06 3.02
CA LEU A 129 16.27 -23.85 2.44
C LEU A 129 16.65 -25.08 3.28
N LEU A 130 16.18 -25.18 4.52
CA LEU A 130 16.27 -26.40 5.32
C LEU A 130 15.20 -27.42 4.92
N GLU A 131 14.04 -26.96 4.44
CA GLU A 131 12.88 -27.80 4.10
C GLU A 131 12.80 -28.13 2.61
N LEU A 132 13.37 -27.27 1.74
CA LEU A 132 13.23 -27.32 0.29
C LEU A 132 14.56 -27.09 -0.44
N PRO A 133 14.76 -27.73 -1.61
CA PRO A 133 15.91 -27.47 -2.48
C PRO A 133 15.99 -26.02 -2.96
N GLY A 134 17.21 -25.48 -3.04
CA GLY A 134 17.50 -24.11 -3.45
C GLY A 134 16.87 -23.67 -4.78
N PRO A 135 16.91 -24.49 -5.86
CA PRO A 135 16.27 -24.14 -7.13
C PRO A 135 14.74 -23.95 -7.01
N VAL A 136 14.08 -24.75 -6.16
CA VAL A 136 12.63 -24.65 -5.94
C VAL A 136 12.29 -23.37 -5.18
N VAL A 137 13.06 -23.04 -4.14
CA VAL A 137 12.91 -21.79 -3.39
C VAL A 137 13.22 -20.58 -4.27
N ALA A 138 14.21 -20.69 -5.16
CA ALA A 138 14.57 -19.64 -6.09
C ALA A 138 13.44 -19.31 -7.06
N ASP A 139 12.84 -20.32 -7.68
CA ASP A 139 11.73 -20.15 -8.60
C ASP A 139 10.48 -19.61 -7.89
N ALA A 140 10.08 -20.24 -6.77
CA ALA A 140 8.88 -19.88 -6.04
C ALA A 140 8.90 -18.44 -5.48
N LEU A 141 10.07 -17.93 -5.11
CA LEU A 141 10.23 -16.60 -4.50
C LEU A 141 10.90 -15.57 -5.43
N GLY A 142 11.23 -15.96 -6.66
CA GLY A 142 11.86 -15.09 -7.66
C GLY A 142 13.32 -14.71 -7.34
N TYR A 143 14.08 -15.57 -6.65
CA TYR A 143 15.51 -15.37 -6.43
C TYR A 143 16.36 -15.94 -7.57
N HIS A 144 17.57 -15.40 -7.72
CA HIS A 144 18.58 -16.00 -8.58
C HIS A 144 19.15 -17.27 -7.91
N ASP A 145 19.32 -18.35 -8.67
CA ASP A 145 19.86 -19.64 -8.22
C ASP A 145 21.19 -19.51 -7.46
N LYS A 146 22.12 -18.68 -7.95
CA LYS A 146 23.39 -18.36 -7.27
C LYS A 146 23.20 -17.83 -5.85
N THR A 147 22.14 -17.05 -5.60
CA THR A 147 21.84 -16.48 -4.28
C THR A 147 21.39 -17.56 -3.31
N THR A 148 20.48 -18.43 -3.74
CA THR A 148 20.00 -19.57 -2.94
C THR A 148 21.11 -20.61 -2.70
N SER A 149 21.95 -20.89 -3.70
CA SER A 149 23.09 -21.81 -3.55
C SER A 149 24.13 -21.28 -2.55
N ARG A 150 24.39 -19.96 -2.57
CA ARG A 150 25.25 -19.33 -1.56
C ARG A 150 24.65 -19.47 -0.15
N LEU A 151 23.36 -19.19 0.01
CA LEU A 151 22.65 -19.30 1.29
C LEU A 151 22.58 -20.74 1.81
N ILE A 152 22.42 -21.74 0.95
CA ILE A 152 22.47 -23.16 1.33
C ILE A 152 23.82 -23.51 1.96
N ARG A 153 24.91 -23.09 1.31
CA ARG A 153 26.28 -23.33 1.82
C ARG A 153 26.52 -22.67 3.18
N GLU A 154 25.93 -21.50 3.40
CA GLU A 154 26.01 -20.79 4.69
C GLU A 154 25.12 -21.42 5.77
N THR A 155 23.97 -21.98 5.38
CA THR A 155 22.97 -22.54 6.31
C THR A 155 23.25 -24.03 6.64
N GLY A 156 24.09 -24.70 5.86
CA GLY A 156 24.46 -26.10 6.06
C GLY A 156 23.41 -27.11 5.59
N GLY A 157 22.44 -26.68 4.77
CA GLY A 157 21.47 -27.60 4.15
C GLY A 157 22.14 -28.47 3.09
N SER A 158 21.86 -29.78 3.05
CA SER A 158 22.40 -30.70 2.02
C SER A 158 21.27 -31.18 1.12
N TRP A 159 21.18 -30.55 -0.06
CA TRP A 159 20.28 -30.94 -1.15
C TRP A 159 21.06 -31.38 -2.40
N ASP A 160 22.31 -31.84 -2.25
CA ASP A 160 23.24 -32.19 -3.35
C ASP A 160 22.71 -33.31 -4.27
N ARG A 161 21.70 -34.06 -3.81
CA ARG A 161 21.06 -35.15 -4.55
C ARG A 161 19.83 -34.70 -5.35
N TYR A 162 19.45 -33.43 -5.27
CA TYR A 162 18.32 -32.91 -6.03
C TYR A 162 18.72 -32.70 -7.50
N ALA A 163 18.15 -33.51 -8.40
CA ALA A 163 18.36 -33.34 -9.84
C ALA A 163 17.54 -32.13 -10.34
N PRO A 164 18.16 -31.10 -10.93
CA PRO A 164 17.40 -30.03 -11.56
C PRO A 164 16.63 -30.63 -12.74
N GLY A 165 15.30 -30.60 -12.66
CA GLY A 165 14.46 -30.86 -13.83
C GLY A 165 14.70 -29.78 -14.88
N ASP A 166 14.62 -30.16 -16.16
CA ASP A 166 14.68 -29.22 -17.29
C ASP A 166 13.48 -28.27 -17.24
N HIS A 167 13.61 -27.19 -16.48
CA HIS A 167 12.68 -26.08 -16.42
C HIS A 167 13.33 -24.89 -17.11
N GLY A 168 13.50 -25.00 -18.43
CA GLY A 168 13.76 -23.84 -19.27
C GLY A 168 12.65 -22.81 -19.02
N LYS A 169 13.03 -21.62 -18.56
CA LYS A 169 12.13 -20.50 -18.23
C LYS A 169 10.99 -20.43 -19.24
N SER A 170 9.79 -20.83 -18.85
CA SER A 170 8.59 -20.53 -19.62
C SER A 170 8.40 -19.02 -19.57
N LEU A 171 8.75 -18.34 -20.66
CA LEU A 171 8.40 -16.95 -20.86
C LEU A 171 6.87 -16.84 -20.76
N PRO A 172 6.32 -15.90 -19.98
CA PRO A 172 4.89 -15.71 -19.91
C PRO A 172 4.43 -15.02 -21.21
N GLY A 173 3.78 -15.76 -22.10
CA GLY A 173 2.92 -15.19 -23.13
C GLY A 173 3.13 -15.72 -24.55
N SER A 174 2.35 -16.73 -24.92
CA SER A 174 1.66 -16.79 -26.22
C SER A 174 0.70 -18.00 -26.25
N ALA A 175 -0.37 -17.95 -25.46
CA ALA A 175 -1.54 -18.76 -25.77
C ALA A 175 -2.29 -18.09 -26.93
N THR A 176 -2.02 -18.51 -28.17
CA THR A 176 -2.97 -18.32 -29.26
C THR A 176 -4.11 -19.32 -29.06
N PRO A 177 -5.38 -18.90 -29.06
CA PRO A 177 -6.48 -19.85 -29.06
C PRO A 177 -6.52 -20.53 -30.43
N SER A 178 -6.18 -21.81 -30.48
CA SER A 178 -6.45 -22.67 -31.63
C SER A 178 -7.95 -22.93 -31.71
N THR A 179 -8.59 -22.31 -32.70
CA THR A 179 -9.95 -22.63 -33.13
C THR A 179 -9.97 -24.10 -33.58
N LEU A 180 -10.75 -24.94 -32.89
CA LEU A 180 -11.09 -26.28 -33.35
C LEU A 180 -12.16 -26.16 -34.44
N ASP A 181 -11.81 -26.60 -35.63
CA ASP A 181 -12.67 -26.89 -36.78
C ASP A 181 -13.73 -27.94 -36.42
N ARG A 182 -14.93 -27.82 -36.98
CA ARG A 182 -15.95 -28.88 -37.03
C ARG A 182 -16.52 -28.99 -38.42
#